data_AF-A0A831ZG54-F1
#
_entry.id   AF-A0A831ZG54-F1
#
_cell.length_a   1.000
_cell.length_b   1.000
_cell.length_c   1.000
_cell.angle_alpha   90.00
_cell.angle_beta   90.00
_cell.angle_gamma   90.00
#
_symmetry.space_group_name_H-M   'P 1'
#
loop_
_entity.id
_entity.type
_entity.pdbx_description
1 polymer ?
#
loop_
_entity_poly.entity_id
_entity_poly.type
_entity_poly.pdbx_seq_one_letter_code
_entity_poly.pdbx_strand_id
1 'polypeptide(L)' 'MMNYLPESHDLSQMNPIHRLMIALLLFIFTSLTHAQVELPSGEYNTRIDDLVVKVMGGEVKAQRTWYEGRWQFNRSWNPL' A
#
# COMPACT_ATOMS: atom_id res chain seq x y z
N MET A 1 1.48 17.69 -43.73
CA MET A 1 2.19 17.66 -42.45
C MET A 1 1.87 16.31 -41.82
N MET A 2 2.76 15.32 -41.97
CA MET A 2 2.50 13.91 -41.61
C MET A 2 3.06 13.67 -40.20
N ASN A 3 2.19 13.35 -39.24
CA ASN A 3 2.58 13.09 -37.85
C ASN A 3 3.28 11.72 -37.76
N TYR A 4 4.53 11.68 -37.33
CA TYR A 4 5.21 10.45 -36.94
C TYR A 4 4.59 9.95 -35.62
N LEU A 5 3.96 8.78 -35.66
CA LEU A 5 3.65 8.02 -34.45
C LEU A 5 4.94 7.33 -33.98
N PRO A 6 5.31 7.40 -32.70
CA PRO A 6 6.50 6.72 -32.21
C PRO A 6 6.31 5.19 -32.31
N GLU A 7 7.27 4.51 -32.93
CA GLU A 7 7.35 3.06 -32.98
C GLU A 7 7.25 2.48 -31.56
N SER A 8 6.31 1.55 -31.36
CA SER A 8 6.25 0.75 -30.14
C SER A 8 7.51 -0.11 -30.04
N HIS A 9 8.34 0.14 -29.02
CA HIS A 9 9.49 -0.72 -28.74
C HIS A 9 9.04 -2.16 -28.52
N ASP A 10 9.29 -3.03 -29.50
CA ASP A 10 8.95 -4.44 -29.45
C ASP A 10 9.93 -5.19 -28.53
N LEU A 11 9.42 -5.68 -27.40
CA LEU A 11 10.15 -6.45 -26.40
C LEU A 11 10.70 -7.77 -26.97
N SER A 12 10.20 -8.22 -28.13
CA SER A 12 10.65 -9.42 -28.83
C SER A 12 12.06 -9.31 -29.45
N GLN A 13 12.64 -8.11 -29.52
CA GLN A 13 14.00 -7.86 -30.03
C GLN A 13 15.05 -7.78 -28.91
N MET A 14 14.65 -7.85 -27.65
CA MET A 14 15.56 -7.67 -26.51
C MET A 14 16.32 -8.95 -26.16
N ASN A 15 17.58 -8.86 -25.75
CA ASN A 15 18.40 -10.03 -25.38
C ASN A 15 17.70 -10.92 -24.33
N PRO A 16 17.74 -12.26 -24.47
CA PRO A 16 17.00 -13.17 -23.59
C PRO A 16 17.45 -13.06 -22.13
N ILE A 17 18.74 -12.76 -21.89
CA ILE A 17 19.30 -12.53 -20.55
C ILE A 17 18.68 -11.28 -19.90
N HIS A 18 18.44 -10.21 -20.67
CA HIS A 18 17.84 -8.98 -20.14
C HIS A 18 16.37 -9.21 -19.78
N ARG A 19 15.64 -9.99 -20.59
CA ARG A 19 14.27 -10.39 -20.27
C ARG A 19 14.21 -11.23 -18.99
N LEU A 20 15.15 -12.16 -18.83
CA LEU A 20 15.27 -12.97 -17.62
C LEU A 20 15.58 -12.10 -16.40
N MET A 21 16.51 -11.15 -16.52
CA MET A 21 16.86 -10.21 -15.44
C MET A 21 15.67 -9.34 -15.04
N ILE A 22 14.92 -8.80 -16.01
CA ILE A 22 13.72 -7.99 -15.75
C ILE A 22 12.62 -8.84 -15.11
N ALA A 23 12.40 -10.06 -15.60
CA ALA A 23 11.41 -10.97 -15.01
C ALA A 23 11.77 -11.34 -13.57
N LEU A 24 13.05 -11.59 -13.29
CA LEU A 24 13.54 -11.89 -11.94
C LEU A 24 13.40 -10.68 -11.01
N LEU A 25 13.74 -9.48 -11.51
CA LEU A 25 13.59 -8.23 -10.78
C LEU A 25 12.12 -8.01 -10.40
N LEU A 26 11.20 -8.14 -11.36
CA LEU A 26 9.76 -8.00 -11.12
C LEU A 26 9.26 -9.04 -10.10
N PHE A 27 9.73 -10.28 -10.17
CA PHE A 27 9.34 -11.33 -9.24
C PHE A 27 9.79 -11.05 -7.79
N ILE A 28 10.94 -10.39 -7.58
CA ILE A 28 11.40 -10.01 -6.24
C ILE A 28 10.56 -8.86 -5.68
N PHE A 29 10.14 -7.92 -6.52
CA PHE A 29 9.36 -6.76 -6.06
C PHE A 29 7.91 -7.07 -5.71
N THR A 30 7.32 -8.17 -6.20
CA THR A 30 5.93 -8.54 -5.87
C THR A 30 5.75 -9.03 -4.43
N SER A 31 6.79 -9.59 -3.80
CA SER A 31 6.70 -10.09 -2.41
C SER A 31 6.79 -9.00 -1.33
N LEU A 32 7.16 -7.78 -1.69
CA LEU A 32 7.35 -6.68 -0.72
C LEU A 32 6.02 -5.99 -0.33
N THR A 33 4.93 -6.26 -1.05
CA THR A 33 3.63 -5.62 -0.81
C THR A 33 2.64 -6.58 -0.14
N HIS A 34 3.00 -7.12 1.03
CA HIS A 34 2.04 -7.83 1.87
C HIS A 34 1.25 -6.83 2.72
N ALA A 35 0.01 -6.54 2.31
CA ALA A 35 -0.95 -5.88 3.19
C ALA A 35 -1.50 -6.92 4.18
N GLN A 36 -1.18 -6.76 5.47
CA GLN A 36 -1.78 -7.59 6.52
C GLN A 36 -3.25 -7.20 6.65
N VAL A 37 -4.13 -8.04 6.13
CA VAL A 37 -5.59 -7.87 6.26
C VAL A 37 -6.03 -8.57 7.54
N GLU A 38 -6.59 -7.80 8.46
CA GLU A 38 -7.18 -8.32 9.68
C GLU A 38 -8.53 -8.99 9.35
N LEU A 39 -8.60 -10.30 9.58
CA LEU A 39 -9.82 -11.09 9.38
C LEU A 39 -10.84 -10.79 10.49
N PRO A 40 -12.16 -10.92 10.24
CA PRO A 40 -13.17 -10.75 11.29
C PRO A 40 -13.00 -11.85 12.35
N SER A 41 -12.38 -11.52 13.49
CA SER A 41 -12.09 -12.48 14.57
C SER A 41 -13.28 -12.73 15.52
N GLY A 42 -14.37 -11.97 15.37
CA GLY A 42 -15.48 -11.95 16.32
C GLY A 42 -15.16 -11.21 17.63
N GLU A 43 -13.94 -10.71 17.79
CA GLU A 43 -13.58 -9.90 18.95
C GLU A 43 -14.24 -8.52 18.90
N TYR A 44 -14.64 -8.04 20.07
CA TYR A 44 -15.15 -6.69 20.21
C TYR A 44 -14.04 -5.68 19.94
N ASN A 45 -14.24 -4.87 18.91
CA ASN A 45 -13.35 -3.80 18.50
C ASN A 45 -14.16 -2.50 18.41
N THR A 46 -13.65 -1.43 19.01
CA THR A 46 -14.30 -0.10 18.92
C THR A 46 -13.29 1.00 18.70
N ARG A 47 -13.72 2.08 18.05
CA ARG A 47 -12.89 3.24 17.74
C ARG A 47 -13.59 4.51 18.20
N ILE A 48 -12.85 5.37 18.89
CA ILE A 48 -13.31 6.67 19.37
C ILE A 48 -12.37 7.73 18.80
N ASP A 49 -12.95 8.73 18.13
CA ASP A 49 -12.24 9.91 17.68
C ASP A 49 -12.26 10.94 18.82
N ASP A 50 -11.14 11.09 19.52
CA ASP A 50 -11.04 11.98 20.68
C ASP A 50 -10.81 13.45 20.24
N LEU A 51 -10.10 13.64 19.12
CA LEU A 51 -9.87 14.96 18.52
C LEU A 51 -9.82 14.84 17.00
N VAL A 52 -10.49 15.78 16.32
CA VAL A 52 -10.41 15.93 14.86
C VAL A 52 -10.04 17.38 14.55
N VAL A 53 -8.90 17.57 13.90
CA VAL A 53 -8.40 18.89 13.49
C VAL A 53 -8.45 19.00 11.97
N LYS A 54 -9.16 20.00 11.46
CA LYS A 54 -9.17 20.31 10.03
C LYS A 54 -7.85 20.97 9.64
N VAL A 55 -7.22 20.50 8.57
CA VAL A 55 -6.00 21.08 8.00
C VAL A 55 -6.16 21.28 6.50
N MET A 56 -5.27 22.07 5.88
CA MET A 56 -5.21 22.12 4.43
C MET A 56 -4.85 20.73 3.88
N GLY A 57 -5.68 20.20 3.00
CA GLY A 57 -5.52 18.86 2.45
C GLY A 57 -6.23 17.72 3.19
N GLY A 58 -6.99 17.99 4.27
CA GLY A 58 -7.78 16.94 4.92
C GLY A 58 -8.09 17.18 6.40
N GLU A 59 -7.91 16.14 7.21
CA GLU A 59 -8.11 16.14 8.66
C GLU A 59 -7.05 15.27 9.35
N VAL A 60 -6.65 15.69 10.55
CA VAL A 60 -5.80 14.89 11.44
C VAL A 60 -6.65 14.44 12.62
N LYS A 61 -6.60 13.15 12.94
CA LYS A 61 -7.37 12.54 14.03
C LYS A 61 -6.46 11.99 15.11
N ALA A 62 -6.80 12.28 16.36
CA ALA A 62 -6.33 11.52 17.51
C ALA A 62 -7.43 10.54 17.91
N GLN A 63 -7.12 9.26 17.86
CA GLN A 63 -8.08 8.16 17.99
C GLN A 63 -7.61 7.17 19.03
N ARG A 64 -8.54 6.62 19.81
CA ARG A 64 -8.32 5.43 20.62
C ARG A 64 -9.08 4.26 20.03
N THR A 65 -8.43 3.11 19.96
CA THR A 65 -9.02 1.86 19.48
C THR A 65 -8.94 0.82 20.58
N TRP A 66 -10.07 0.24 20.97
CA TRP A 66 -10.09 -0.95 21.81
C TRP A 66 -9.82 -2.15 20.90
N TYR A 67 -8.73 -2.84 21.16
CA TYR A 67 -8.23 -3.92 20.34
C TYR A 67 -7.43 -4.89 21.21
N GLU A 68 -7.64 -6.20 21.07
CA GLU A 68 -6.98 -7.24 21.89
C GLU A 68 -7.03 -6.94 23.40
N GLY A 69 -8.18 -6.50 23.91
CA GLY A 69 -8.38 -6.26 25.35
C GLY A 69 -7.65 -5.05 25.93
N ARG A 70 -7.10 -4.16 25.10
CA ARG A 70 -6.44 -2.93 25.54
C ARG A 70 -6.78 -1.72 24.68
N TRP A 71 -6.70 -0.54 25.27
CA TRP A 71 -6.75 0.72 24.50
C TRP A 71 -5.41 0.96 23.80
N GLN A 72 -5.48 1.21 22.49
CA GLN A 72 -4.35 1.61 21.65
C GLN A 72 -4.59 3.05 21.17
N PHE A 73 -3.63 3.94 21.40
CA PHE A 73 -3.67 5.29 20.84
C PHE A 73 -3.14 5.27 19.41
N ASN A 74 -3.92 5.79 18.46
CA ASN A 74 -3.62 5.83 17.03
C ASN A 74 -3.01 4.52 16.52
N ARG A 75 -3.73 3.39 16.71
CA ARG A 75 -3.28 2.05 16.29
C ARG A 75 -2.77 2.02 14.84
N SER A 76 -3.38 2.79 13.95
CA SER A 76 -2.96 2.91 12.54
C SER A 76 -1.56 3.50 12.32
N TRP A 77 -0.96 4.11 13.34
CA TRP A 77 0.41 4.64 13.31
C TRP A 77 1.43 3.67 13.91
N ASN A 78 0.96 2.58 14.53
CA ASN A 78 1.86 1.56 15.03
C ASN A 78 2.55 0.89 13.82
N PRO A 79 3.88 0.76 13.82
CA PRO A 79 4.58 0.03 12.77
C PRO A 79 4.07 -1.41 12.69
N LEU A 80 3.89 -1.90 11.45
CA LEU A 80 3.47 -3.26 11.11
C LEU A 80 4.46 -4.30 11.63
#